data_AF-A0A7K0G0I6-F1
#
_entry.id   AF-A0A7K0G0I6-F1
#
_cell.length_a   1.000
_cell.length_b   1.000
_cell.length_c   1.000
_cell.angle_alpha   90.00
_cell.angle_beta   90.00
_cell.angle_gamma   90.00
#
_symmetry.space_group_name_H-M   'P 1'
#
loop_
_entity.id
_entity.type
_entity.pdbx_description
1 polymer ?
#
loop_
_entity_poly.entity_id
_entity_poly.type
_entity_poly.pdbx_seq_one_letter_code
_entity_poly.pdbx_strand_id
1 'polypeptide(L)'
;MHSFKKIAGNSHIKAQAGWQNNDSQATGRTLHLSGYGKSRDLAKLEDAYTFLENLQDQTVIIDEVQLLPELFSLLRPLIDAKRTPGRFILLGSASPELVKGISETLAGRISYNELSPIGLTELPDEITFEQHWFRGGFPESLLSENDQSSKEWIDDFIVSYVERDLAKMFGVELAPKLLRNFWSMLAHLNGNLFNGESFARSLSVSAPTVNRYLDFLEGGYLIRRLQPWYVNAKKRLVKSPKTYVRDTGILHRLLNIQDYDSLYGHPAIGASWEGYVIEQIAQLKTAQTELFFYRTQTGAECDLVIVQGVKPIACIEIKLSNAPTVSKGL
;
A
#
# COMPACT_ATOMS: atom_id res chain seq x y z
N MET A 1 -13.72 -6.78 -1.64
CA MET A 1 -12.74 -5.73 -1.35
C MET A 1 -11.92 -6.17 -0.14
N HIS A 2 -11.01 -7.13 -0.32
CA HIS A 2 -10.21 -7.66 0.78
C HIS A 2 -8.75 -7.67 0.33
N SER A 3 -7.97 -6.71 0.82
CA SER A 3 -6.52 -6.77 0.78
C SER A 3 -6.12 -7.87 1.76
N PHE A 4 -5.67 -9.01 1.25
CA PHE A 4 -5.15 -10.10 2.09
C PHE A 4 -3.88 -9.60 2.80
N LYS A 5 -3.62 -9.99 4.05
CA LYS A 5 -2.28 -9.85 4.67
C LYS A 5 -1.92 -11.15 5.36
N LYS A 6 -0.73 -11.68 5.09
CA LYS A 6 -0.18 -12.84 5.81
C LYS A 6 0.87 -12.31 6.77
N ILE A 7 0.70 -12.54 8.06
CA ILE A 7 1.79 -12.40 9.04
C ILE A 7 2.36 -13.80 9.23
N ALA A 8 3.53 -14.08 8.66
CA ALA A 8 4.26 -15.30 8.95
C ALA A 8 5.58 -14.92 9.66
N GLY A 9 5.77 -15.49 10.85
CA GLY A 9 7.07 -15.51 11.50
C GLY A 9 8.08 -16.30 10.68
N ASN A 10 9.36 -15.92 10.85
CA ASN A 10 10.55 -16.53 10.27
C ASN A 10 10.38 -17.99 9.80
N SER A 11 10.33 -18.20 8.49
CA SER A 11 11.05 -19.26 7.77
C SER A 11 10.64 -19.26 6.30
N HIS A 12 11.62 -19.51 5.43
CA HIS A 12 11.49 -19.61 3.98
C HIS A 12 10.34 -20.55 3.57
N ILE A 13 9.29 -20.02 2.94
CA ILE A 13 8.29 -20.82 2.23
C ILE A 13 8.05 -20.15 0.89
N LYS A 14 8.50 -20.80 -0.19
CA LYS A 14 8.16 -20.46 -1.58
C LYS A 14 6.66 -20.62 -1.76
N ALA A 15 5.97 -19.57 -2.21
CA ALA A 15 4.56 -19.63 -2.57
C ALA A 15 4.42 -20.09 -4.03
N GLN A 16 3.81 -21.26 -4.24
CA GLN A 16 3.20 -21.64 -5.50
C GLN A 16 1.70 -21.37 -5.41
N ALA A 17 1.16 -20.79 -6.48
CA ALA A 17 -0.24 -20.48 -6.67
C ALA A 17 -1.13 -21.74 -6.64
N GLY A 18 -2.34 -21.59 -6.11
CA GLY A 18 -3.36 -22.63 -6.12
C GLY A 18 -4.26 -22.63 -4.88
N TRP A 19 -5.08 -21.60 -4.68
CA TRP A 19 -6.24 -21.72 -3.78
C TRP A 19 -7.37 -22.41 -4.54
N GLN A 20 -7.20 -23.71 -4.79
CA GLN A 20 -8.34 -24.60 -4.99
C GLN A 20 -8.78 -25.08 -3.60
N ASN A 21 -10.08 -25.00 -3.34
CA ASN A 21 -10.73 -25.64 -2.20
C ASN A 21 -10.37 -27.13 -2.19
N ASN A 22 -9.34 -27.48 -1.43
CA ASN A 22 -9.13 -28.83 -0.97
C ASN A 22 -8.78 -28.76 0.51
N ASP A 23 -9.72 -29.28 1.30
CA ASP A 23 -9.52 -29.64 2.67
C ASP A 23 -8.23 -30.45 2.87
N SER A 24 -7.70 -30.33 4.08
CA SER A 24 -6.69 -31.18 4.71
C SER A 24 -5.21 -30.92 4.34
N GLN A 25 -4.56 -30.07 5.14
CA GLN A 25 -3.54 -30.50 6.13
C GLN A 25 -2.84 -29.26 6.74
N ALA A 26 -3.56 -28.54 7.60
CA ALA A 26 -2.97 -27.76 8.68
C ALA A 26 -3.69 -28.19 9.95
N THR A 27 -2.97 -28.90 10.83
CA THR A 27 -3.47 -29.33 12.14
C THR A 27 -3.63 -28.11 13.04
N GLY A 28 -4.81 -27.50 13.01
CA GLY A 28 -5.22 -26.37 13.84
C GLY A 28 -6.47 -25.74 13.25
N ARG A 29 -7.58 -25.73 14.01
CA ARG A 29 -8.80 -25.04 13.59
C ARG A 29 -8.48 -23.54 13.47
N THR A 30 -8.77 -22.93 12.32
CA THR A 30 -8.62 -21.48 12.09
C THR A 30 -9.96 -20.80 12.30
N LEU A 31 -10.01 -19.78 13.17
CA LEU A 31 -11.22 -18.98 13.38
C LEU A 31 -11.08 -17.61 12.70
N HIS A 32 -12.11 -17.20 11.97
CA HIS A 32 -12.20 -15.89 11.33
C HIS A 32 -13.19 -14.98 12.08
N LEU A 33 -12.74 -13.80 12.50
CA LEU A 33 -13.55 -12.76 13.12
C LEU A 33 -13.52 -11.53 12.20
N SER A 34 -14.65 -10.89 11.94
CA SER A 34 -14.71 -9.69 11.08
C SER A 34 -15.19 -8.46 11.86
N GLY A 35 -14.45 -7.36 11.75
CA GLY A 35 -14.82 -6.06 12.31
C GLY A 35 -16.08 -5.43 11.66
N TYR A 36 -16.49 -5.89 10.47
CA TYR A 36 -17.67 -5.37 9.77
C TYR A 36 -19.01 -5.93 10.26
N GLY A 37 -19.01 -6.77 11.30
CA GLY A 37 -20.22 -7.17 12.01
C GLY A 37 -21.17 -8.03 11.19
N LYS A 38 -21.03 -9.35 11.30
CA LYS A 38 -22.24 -10.16 11.49
C LYS A 38 -22.58 -10.06 12.98
N SER A 39 -23.81 -9.71 13.31
CA SER A 39 -24.33 -9.58 14.69
C SER A 39 -24.05 -10.80 15.60
N ARG A 40 -23.69 -11.95 15.01
CA ARG A 40 -23.27 -13.16 15.71
C ARG A 40 -21.80 -13.20 16.16
N ASP A 41 -20.91 -12.41 15.54
CA ASP A 41 -19.49 -12.34 15.91
C ASP A 41 -19.21 -11.25 16.94
N LEU A 42 -19.96 -10.14 16.91
CA LEU A 42 -19.92 -9.12 17.97
C LEU A 42 -20.45 -9.66 19.31
N ALA A 43 -21.48 -10.52 19.29
CA ALA A 43 -22.00 -11.18 20.50
C ALA A 43 -20.98 -12.15 21.14
N LYS A 44 -20.08 -12.76 20.35
CA LYS A 44 -18.97 -13.58 20.88
C LYS A 44 -17.85 -12.74 21.50
N LEU A 45 -17.84 -11.44 21.23
CA LEU A 45 -16.86 -10.49 21.75
C LEU A 45 -17.36 -9.73 23.00
N GLU A 46 -18.60 -9.96 23.47
CA GLU A 46 -19.06 -9.43 24.77
C GLU A 46 -18.18 -9.93 25.93
N ASP A 47 -17.69 -11.17 25.85
CA ASP A 47 -16.56 -11.68 26.64
C ASP A 47 -15.44 -12.18 25.72
N ALA A 48 -14.88 -11.25 24.94
CA ALA A 48 -13.79 -11.53 24.01
C ALA A 48 -12.57 -12.19 24.68
N TYR A 49 -12.28 -11.86 25.94
CA TYR A 49 -11.12 -12.40 26.64
C TYR A 49 -11.26 -13.91 26.86
N THR A 50 -12.33 -14.35 27.53
CA THR A 50 -12.56 -15.78 27.81
C THR A 50 -12.71 -16.57 26.52
N PHE A 51 -13.36 -15.99 25.51
CA PHE A 51 -13.49 -16.62 24.21
C PHE A 51 -12.13 -16.89 23.54
N LEU A 52 -11.26 -15.88 23.48
CA LEU A 52 -9.93 -16.01 22.85
C LEU A 52 -8.94 -16.83 23.70
N GLU A 53 -9.11 -16.86 25.02
CA GLU A 53 -8.36 -17.73 25.93
C GLU A 53 -8.64 -19.21 25.64
N ASN A 54 -9.91 -19.58 25.44
CA ASN A 54 -10.30 -20.94 25.05
C ASN A 54 -9.76 -21.37 23.68
N LEU A 55 -9.30 -20.43 22.85
CA LEU A 55 -8.70 -20.66 21.54
C LEU A 55 -7.16 -20.66 21.58
N GLN A 56 -6.55 -20.89 22.75
CA GLN A 56 -5.09 -20.84 22.93
C GLN A 56 -4.26 -21.77 22.04
N ASP A 57 -4.84 -22.85 21.51
CA ASP A 57 -4.18 -23.81 20.60
C ASP A 57 -4.56 -23.60 19.13
N GLN A 58 -5.29 -22.53 18.82
CA GLN A 58 -5.82 -22.24 17.49
C GLN A 58 -5.22 -20.95 16.93
N THR A 59 -5.17 -20.88 15.60
CA THR A 59 -4.89 -19.63 14.90
C THR A 59 -6.18 -18.83 14.76
N VAL A 60 -6.15 -17.59 15.25
CA VAL A 60 -7.26 -16.64 15.17
C VAL A 60 -6.89 -15.55 14.16
N ILE A 61 -7.69 -15.45 13.11
CA ILE A 61 -7.62 -14.39 12.10
C ILE A 61 -8.67 -13.34 12.44
N ILE A 62 -8.22 -12.11 12.63
CA ILE A 62 -9.09 -10.97 12.92
C ILE A 62 -8.97 -10.02 11.76
N ASP A 63 -10.06 -9.88 11.02
CA ASP A 63 -10.15 -9.03 9.84
C ASP A 63 -10.65 -7.63 10.19
N GLU A 64 -10.04 -6.64 9.55
CA GLU A 64 -10.32 -5.21 9.70
C GLU A 64 -10.21 -4.75 11.16
N VAL A 65 -9.10 -5.15 11.78
CA VAL A 65 -8.81 -4.94 13.21
C VAL A 65 -8.85 -3.47 13.63
N GLN A 66 -8.64 -2.52 12.70
CA GLN A 66 -8.73 -1.09 12.98
C GLN A 66 -10.14 -0.64 13.39
N LEU A 67 -11.18 -1.42 13.07
CA LEU A 67 -12.55 -1.18 13.52
C LEU A 67 -12.79 -1.64 14.97
N LEU A 68 -11.85 -2.38 15.57
CA LEU A 68 -11.91 -2.95 16.91
C LEU A 68 -10.71 -2.51 17.78
N PRO A 69 -10.51 -1.20 18.04
CA PRO A 69 -9.33 -0.70 18.77
C PRO A 69 -9.22 -1.24 20.21
N GLU A 70 -10.34 -1.55 20.86
CA GLU A 70 -10.35 -2.13 22.22
C GLU A 70 -9.69 -3.52 22.28
N LEU A 71 -9.69 -4.25 21.16
CA LEU A 71 -9.18 -5.62 21.10
C LEU A 71 -7.67 -5.70 21.34
N PHE A 72 -6.91 -4.65 21.00
CA PHE A 72 -5.46 -4.63 21.17
C PHE A 72 -5.04 -4.76 22.64
N SER A 73 -5.76 -4.09 23.54
CA SER A 73 -5.53 -4.16 24.98
C SER A 73 -5.80 -5.56 25.53
N LEU A 74 -6.81 -6.27 24.98
CA LEU A 74 -7.17 -7.63 25.35
C LEU A 74 -6.18 -8.68 24.82
N LEU A 75 -5.65 -8.48 23.61
CA LEU A 75 -4.71 -9.41 22.99
C LEU A 75 -3.38 -9.48 23.75
N ARG A 76 -2.94 -8.38 24.37
CA ARG A 76 -1.65 -8.31 25.09
C ARG A 76 -1.49 -9.39 26.17
N PRO A 77 -2.34 -9.50 27.20
CA PRO A 77 -2.23 -10.56 28.20
C PRO A 77 -2.37 -11.97 27.61
N LEU A 78 -3.24 -12.15 26.61
CA LEU A 78 -3.42 -13.45 25.94
C LEU A 78 -2.16 -13.90 25.19
N ILE A 79 -1.48 -12.98 24.50
CA ILE A 79 -0.21 -13.23 23.81
C ILE A 79 0.89 -13.55 24.82
N ASP A 80 0.96 -12.79 25.92
CA ASP A 80 1.99 -12.98 26.95
C ASP A 80 1.83 -14.31 27.69
N ALA A 81 0.60 -14.75 27.93
CA ALA A 81 0.31 -16.06 28.54
C ALA A 81 0.81 -17.24 27.69
N LYS A 82 0.77 -17.10 26.35
CA LYS A 82 1.26 -18.13 25.42
C LYS A 82 1.75 -17.50 24.11
N ARG A 83 3.07 -17.30 24.05
CA ARG A 83 3.77 -16.68 22.92
C ARG A 83 4.03 -17.69 21.80
N THR A 84 3.01 -17.99 21.03
CA THR A 84 3.13 -18.79 19.81
C THR A 84 3.06 -17.88 18.57
N PRO A 85 4.13 -17.80 17.73
CA PRO A 85 4.09 -17.06 16.48
C PRO A 85 2.93 -17.49 15.59
N GLY A 86 2.22 -16.53 14.99
CA GLY A 86 1.08 -16.82 14.10
C GLY A 86 -0.21 -17.24 14.80
N ARG A 87 -0.26 -17.30 16.15
CA ARG A 87 -1.51 -17.55 16.89
C ARG A 87 -2.57 -16.50 16.59
N PHE A 88 -2.18 -15.23 16.49
CA PHE A 88 -3.06 -14.15 16.07
C PHE A 88 -2.55 -13.55 14.77
N ILE A 89 -3.43 -13.49 13.75
CA ILE A 89 -3.18 -12.81 12.49
C ILE A 89 -4.18 -11.67 12.39
N LEU A 90 -3.67 -10.44 12.41
CA LEU A 90 -4.49 -9.24 12.35
C LEU A 90 -4.42 -8.68 10.93
N LEU A 91 -5.55 -8.64 10.25
CA LEU A 91 -5.70 -8.07 8.92
C LEU A 91 -6.28 -6.67 9.03
N GLY A 92 -5.93 -5.82 8.07
CA GLY A 92 -6.40 -4.45 8.01
C GLY A 92 -5.92 -3.75 6.76
N SER A 93 -6.83 -3.03 6.14
CA SER A 93 -6.58 -2.19 4.96
C SER A 93 -5.85 -0.88 5.29
N ALA A 94 -5.69 -0.55 6.58
CA ALA A 94 -5.00 0.65 7.07
C ALA A 94 -3.53 0.40 7.43
N SER A 95 -2.70 1.45 7.37
CA SER A 95 -1.34 1.41 7.94
C SER A 95 -1.35 1.50 9.48
N PRO A 96 -0.47 0.76 10.17
CA PRO A 96 -0.42 0.75 11.64
C PRO A 96 -0.08 2.10 12.27
N GLU A 97 0.69 2.93 11.59
CA GLU A 97 1.19 4.22 12.10
C GLU A 97 0.08 5.26 12.23
N LEU A 98 -0.96 5.17 11.39
CA LEU A 98 -2.05 6.15 11.34
C LEU A 98 -3.25 5.74 12.18
N VAL A 99 -3.37 4.46 12.57
CA VAL A 99 -4.37 4.04 13.54
C VAL A 99 -3.79 4.24 14.94
N LYS A 100 -3.92 5.49 15.40
CA LYS A 100 -3.44 6.00 16.69
C LYS A 100 -3.81 5.04 17.84
N GLY A 101 -2.81 4.55 18.58
CA GLY A 101 -2.99 3.67 19.76
C GLY A 101 -2.76 2.16 19.52
N ILE A 102 -2.68 1.70 18.25
CA ILE A 102 -2.42 0.29 17.93
C ILE A 102 -0.96 -0.14 18.23
N SER A 103 0.01 0.72 17.92
CA SER A 103 1.44 0.35 18.02
C SER A 103 1.94 0.27 19.46
N GLU A 104 1.43 1.14 20.35
CA GLU A 104 1.87 1.19 21.75
C GLU A 104 1.39 -0.03 22.56
N THR A 105 0.17 -0.50 22.29
CA THR A 105 -0.47 -1.58 23.05
C THR A 105 0.17 -2.95 22.79
N LEU A 106 0.67 -3.19 21.56
CA LEU A 106 1.32 -4.44 21.16
C LEU A 106 2.83 -4.32 20.88
N ALA A 107 3.49 -3.25 21.35
CA ALA A 107 4.92 -3.07 21.18
C ALA A 107 5.72 -4.30 21.66
N GLY A 108 6.66 -4.77 20.81
CA GLY A 108 7.46 -5.98 21.06
C GLY A 108 6.71 -7.31 20.94
N ARG A 109 5.44 -7.29 20.50
CA ARG A 109 4.56 -8.47 20.38
C ARG A 109 3.98 -8.66 18.98
N ILE A 110 4.10 -7.64 18.12
CA ILE A 110 3.56 -7.64 16.77
C ILE A 110 4.68 -7.53 15.73
N SER A 111 4.47 -8.19 14.59
CA SER A 111 5.28 -8.01 13.38
C SER A 111 4.37 -7.51 12.27
N TYR A 112 4.77 -6.44 11.61
CA TYR A 112 4.01 -5.86 10.50
C TYR A 112 4.51 -6.42 9.17
N ASN A 113 3.57 -6.84 8.34
CA ASN A 113 3.83 -7.23 6.96
C ASN A 113 2.79 -6.57 6.06
N GLU A 114 3.27 -5.94 5.01
CA GLU A 114 2.43 -5.36 3.97
C GLU A 114 2.30 -6.36 2.83
N LEU A 115 1.07 -6.63 2.38
CA LEU A 115 0.85 -7.36 1.13
C LEU A 115 0.48 -6.35 0.06
N SER A 116 1.23 -6.37 -1.03
CA SER A 116 0.93 -5.55 -2.19
C SER A 116 -0.11 -6.23 -3.10
N PRO A 117 -0.72 -5.51 -4.04
CA PRO A 117 -1.43 -6.13 -5.15
C PRO A 117 -0.52 -7.09 -5.94
N ILE A 118 -1.10 -7.88 -6.85
CA ILE A 118 -0.36 -8.89 -7.64
C ILE A 118 0.86 -8.21 -8.28
N GLY A 119 2.04 -8.79 -8.07
CA GLY A 119 3.29 -8.29 -8.62
C GLY A 119 3.59 -8.82 -10.01
N LEU A 120 4.52 -8.18 -10.70
CA LEU A 120 5.05 -8.64 -11.99
C LEU A 120 5.55 -10.09 -11.93
N THR A 121 6.15 -10.50 -10.81
CA THR A 121 6.67 -11.86 -10.60
C THR A 121 5.61 -12.88 -10.25
N GLU A 122 4.36 -12.45 -10.04
CA GLU A 122 3.22 -13.28 -9.65
C GLU A 122 2.17 -13.36 -10.78
N LEU A 123 2.45 -12.77 -11.94
CA LEU A 123 1.52 -12.75 -13.06
C LEU A 123 1.23 -14.17 -13.57
N PRO A 124 -0.05 -14.49 -13.85
CA PRO A 124 -0.41 -15.66 -14.65
C PRO A 124 0.23 -15.58 -16.04
N ASP A 125 0.53 -16.73 -16.64
CA ASP A 125 1.17 -16.83 -17.96
C ASP A 125 0.34 -16.13 -19.07
N GLU A 126 -0.97 -16.03 -18.88
CA GLU A 126 -1.91 -15.41 -19.82
C GLU A 126 -1.91 -13.87 -19.77
N ILE A 127 -1.34 -13.27 -18.71
CA ILE A 127 -1.38 -11.82 -18.48
C ILE A 127 -0.03 -11.21 -18.81
N THR A 128 -0.01 -10.30 -19.78
CA THR A 128 1.24 -9.62 -20.15
C THR A 128 1.60 -8.52 -19.17
N PHE A 129 2.87 -8.11 -19.15
CA PHE A 129 3.29 -7.00 -18.29
C PHE A 129 2.64 -5.68 -18.72
N GLU A 130 2.33 -5.49 -20.01
CA GLU A 130 1.62 -4.31 -20.52
C GLU A 130 0.20 -4.23 -19.98
N GLN A 131 -0.50 -5.38 -19.94
CA GLN A 131 -1.83 -5.48 -19.33
C GLN A 131 -1.76 -5.17 -17.84
N HIS A 132 -0.77 -5.73 -17.13
CA HIS A 132 -0.56 -5.44 -15.71
C HIS A 132 -0.24 -3.97 -15.45
N TRP A 133 0.66 -3.38 -16.24
CA TRP A 133 0.98 -1.96 -16.13
C TRP A 133 -0.24 -1.09 -16.42
N PHE A 134 -1.06 -1.43 -17.42
CA PHE A 134 -2.25 -0.68 -17.77
C PHE A 134 -3.37 -0.79 -16.73
N ARG A 135 -3.70 -2.00 -16.30
CA ARG A 135 -4.83 -2.32 -15.40
C ARG A 135 -4.52 -2.24 -13.91
N GLY A 136 -3.24 -2.18 -13.54
CA GLY A 136 -2.79 -2.26 -12.16
C GLY A 136 -2.75 -3.69 -11.63
N GLY A 137 -2.36 -3.85 -10.37
CA GLY A 137 -2.16 -5.16 -9.72
C GLY A 137 -3.35 -5.64 -8.89
N PHE A 138 -4.41 -4.83 -8.75
CA PHE A 138 -5.62 -5.26 -8.02
C PHE A 138 -6.24 -6.48 -8.71
N PRO A 139 -6.44 -7.62 -8.02
CA PRO A 139 -6.85 -8.87 -8.66
C PRO A 139 -8.11 -8.74 -9.53
N GLU A 140 -9.17 -8.12 -9.01
CA GLU A 140 -10.44 -7.96 -9.73
C GLU A 140 -10.29 -7.08 -10.98
N SER A 141 -9.45 -6.04 -10.93
CA SER A 141 -9.15 -5.20 -12.09
C SER A 141 -8.31 -5.96 -13.12
N LEU A 142 -7.21 -6.57 -12.66
CA LEU A 142 -6.25 -7.25 -13.50
C LEU A 142 -6.86 -8.44 -14.25
N LEU A 143 -7.61 -9.28 -13.53
CA LEU A 143 -8.23 -10.51 -14.01
C LEU A 143 -9.57 -10.29 -14.72
N SER A 144 -10.01 -9.03 -14.88
CA SER A 144 -11.23 -8.70 -15.61
C SER A 144 -11.18 -9.21 -17.06
N GLU A 145 -12.34 -9.58 -17.61
CA GLU A 145 -12.45 -10.14 -18.97
C GLU A 145 -11.93 -9.17 -20.05
N ASN A 146 -12.08 -7.87 -19.84
CA ASN A 146 -11.68 -6.83 -20.78
C ASN A 146 -11.35 -5.51 -20.05
N ASP A 147 -10.76 -4.56 -20.79
CA ASP A 147 -10.32 -3.27 -20.24
C ASP A 147 -11.49 -2.40 -19.76
N GLN A 148 -12.68 -2.55 -20.35
CA GLN A 148 -13.86 -1.80 -19.93
C GLN A 148 -14.33 -2.24 -18.54
N SER A 149 -14.42 -3.56 -18.30
CA SER A 149 -14.76 -4.11 -16.99
C SER A 149 -13.72 -3.79 -15.93
N SER A 150 -12.43 -3.80 -16.29
CA SER A 150 -11.35 -3.35 -15.41
C SER A 150 -11.54 -1.89 -14.97
N LYS A 151 -11.85 -0.98 -15.91
CA LYS A 151 -12.11 0.43 -15.59
C LYS A 151 -13.32 0.62 -14.70
N GLU A 152 -14.43 -0.06 -15.00
CA GLU A 152 -15.67 0.02 -14.22
C GLU A 152 -15.41 -0.41 -12.78
N TRP A 153 -14.66 -1.50 -12.59
CA TRP A 153 -14.25 -1.93 -11.25
C TRP A 153 -13.39 -0.89 -10.54
N ILE A 154 -12.41 -0.28 -11.23
CA ILE A 154 -11.56 0.77 -10.64
C ILE A 154 -12.40 2.00 -10.26
N ASP A 155 -13.38 2.39 -11.07
CA ASP A 155 -14.29 3.50 -10.75
C ASP A 155 -15.09 3.22 -9.48
N ASP A 156 -15.67 2.03 -9.39
CA ASP A 156 -16.39 1.57 -8.20
C ASP A 156 -15.47 1.49 -6.98
N PHE A 157 -14.23 1.04 -7.16
CA PHE A 157 -13.20 1.03 -6.12
C PHE A 157 -12.88 2.44 -5.62
N ILE A 158 -12.63 3.40 -6.53
CA ILE A 158 -12.33 4.79 -6.17
C ILE A 158 -13.49 5.39 -5.37
N VAL A 159 -14.73 5.21 -5.83
CA VAL A 159 -15.92 5.76 -5.14
C VAL A 159 -16.14 5.08 -3.79
N SER A 160 -16.11 3.75 -3.73
CA SER A 160 -16.35 3.02 -2.47
C SER A 160 -15.24 3.28 -1.44
N TYR A 161 -13.97 3.17 -1.84
CA TYR A 161 -12.84 3.28 -0.92
C TYR A 161 -12.66 4.71 -0.41
N VAL A 162 -12.62 5.70 -1.32
CA VAL A 162 -12.33 7.10 -0.97
C VAL A 162 -13.47 7.72 -0.19
N GLU A 163 -14.71 7.45 -0.58
CA GLU A 163 -15.86 8.14 0.00
C GLU A 163 -16.35 7.48 1.29
N ARG A 164 -16.18 6.15 1.45
CA ARG A 164 -16.73 5.41 2.60
C ARG A 164 -15.67 4.82 3.51
N ASP A 165 -14.70 4.08 2.97
CA ASP A 165 -13.82 3.28 3.82
C ASP A 165 -12.70 4.10 4.43
N LEU A 166 -12.11 5.04 3.67
CA LEU A 166 -11.03 5.88 4.16
C LEU A 166 -11.48 6.76 5.34
N ALA A 167 -12.66 7.38 5.24
CA ALA A 167 -13.22 8.22 6.31
C ALA A 167 -13.49 7.40 7.59
N LYS A 168 -14.06 6.21 7.46
CA LYS A 168 -14.35 5.29 8.57
C LYS A 168 -13.07 4.77 9.22
N MET A 169 -12.13 4.32 8.40
CA MET A 169 -10.82 3.79 8.82
C MET A 169 -10.07 4.78 9.71
N PHE A 170 -10.13 6.06 9.38
CA PHE A 170 -9.45 7.11 10.13
C PHE A 170 -10.33 7.79 11.19
N GLY A 171 -11.62 7.46 11.28
CA GLY A 171 -12.56 8.04 12.23
C GLY A 171 -12.75 9.56 12.04
N VAL A 172 -12.71 10.03 10.79
CA VAL A 172 -12.70 11.46 10.46
C VAL A 172 -13.69 11.76 9.35
N GLU A 173 -14.35 12.92 9.43
CA GLU A 173 -15.15 13.42 8.32
C GLU A 173 -14.22 13.97 7.23
N LEU A 174 -14.24 13.31 6.08
CA LEU A 174 -13.53 13.76 4.88
C LEU A 174 -14.54 14.38 3.93
N ALA A 175 -14.18 15.48 3.27
CA ALA A 175 -14.93 15.99 2.14
C ALA A 175 -14.58 15.15 0.90
N PRO A 176 -15.43 14.21 0.44
CA PRO A 176 -14.99 13.18 -0.53
C PRO A 176 -14.61 13.78 -1.88
N LYS A 177 -15.36 14.79 -2.32
CA LYS A 177 -15.05 15.56 -3.54
C LYS A 177 -13.68 16.26 -3.47
N LEU A 178 -13.34 16.84 -2.32
CA LEU A 178 -12.06 17.52 -2.13
C LEU A 178 -10.91 16.51 -2.18
N LEU A 179 -11.07 15.35 -1.53
CA LEU A 179 -10.08 14.27 -1.55
C LEU A 179 -9.90 13.70 -2.96
N ARG A 180 -10.99 13.47 -3.69
CA ARG A 180 -10.94 13.02 -5.10
C ARG A 180 -10.20 14.02 -5.99
N ASN A 181 -10.51 15.31 -5.87
CA ASN A 181 -9.81 16.36 -6.60
C ASN A 181 -8.31 16.39 -6.26
N PHE A 182 -7.98 16.29 -4.98
CA PHE A 182 -6.58 16.23 -4.54
C PHE A 182 -5.85 15.01 -5.13
N TRP A 183 -6.49 13.84 -5.11
CA TRP A 183 -5.91 12.61 -5.66
C TRP A 183 -5.73 12.69 -7.18
N SER A 184 -6.71 13.24 -7.91
CA SER A 184 -6.55 13.52 -9.34
C SER A 184 -5.39 14.49 -9.61
N MET A 185 -5.18 15.51 -8.79
CA MET A 185 -4.03 16.40 -8.95
C MET A 185 -2.69 15.68 -8.67
N LEU A 186 -2.65 14.77 -7.67
CA LEU A 186 -1.48 13.93 -7.42
C LEU A 186 -1.17 13.02 -8.62
N ALA A 187 -2.20 12.45 -9.26
CA ALA A 187 -2.04 11.65 -10.48
C ALA A 187 -1.43 12.47 -11.64
N HIS A 188 -1.85 13.72 -11.84
CA HIS A 188 -1.27 14.61 -12.85
C HIS A 188 0.19 15.01 -12.54
N LEU A 189 0.56 15.03 -11.27
CA LEU A 189 1.91 15.34 -10.78
C LEU A 189 2.65 14.09 -10.31
N ASN A 190 2.28 12.92 -10.82
CA ASN A 190 2.91 11.65 -10.45
C ASN A 190 4.42 11.70 -10.74
N GLY A 191 5.25 11.29 -9.79
CA GLY A 191 6.71 11.35 -9.88
C GLY A 191 7.33 12.74 -9.66
N ASN A 192 6.53 13.79 -9.46
CA ASN A 192 7.04 15.12 -9.14
C ASN A 192 7.25 15.31 -7.63
N LEU A 193 8.06 16.31 -7.29
CA LEU A 193 8.26 16.75 -5.91
C LEU A 193 6.96 17.30 -5.33
N PHE A 194 6.58 16.82 -4.15
CA PHE A 194 5.40 17.28 -3.46
C PHE A 194 5.57 18.73 -2.95
N ASN A 195 4.60 19.58 -3.28
CA ASN A 195 4.50 20.95 -2.81
C ASN A 195 3.12 21.22 -2.21
N GLY A 196 3.00 21.04 -0.88
CA GLY A 196 1.74 21.19 -0.17
C GLY A 196 1.11 22.58 -0.28
N GLU A 197 1.90 23.65 -0.38
CA GLU A 197 1.38 25.01 -0.56
C GLU A 197 0.70 25.19 -1.92
N SER A 198 1.27 24.60 -2.98
CA SER A 198 0.70 24.66 -4.33
C SER A 198 -0.66 23.95 -4.37
N PHE A 199 -0.74 22.73 -3.84
CA PHE A 199 -2.00 21.99 -3.74
C PHE A 199 -3.03 22.73 -2.89
N ALA A 200 -2.62 23.29 -1.75
CA ALA A 200 -3.49 24.03 -0.85
C ALA A 200 -4.14 25.24 -1.54
N ARG A 201 -3.34 26.00 -2.31
CA ARG A 201 -3.82 27.12 -3.11
C ARG A 201 -4.83 26.68 -4.18
N SER A 202 -4.53 25.63 -4.93
CA SER A 202 -5.42 25.12 -5.98
C SER A 202 -6.73 24.55 -5.44
N LEU A 203 -6.71 23.97 -4.25
CA LEU A 203 -7.88 23.36 -3.60
C LEU A 203 -8.63 24.33 -2.66
N SER A 204 -8.13 25.56 -2.50
CA SER A 204 -8.68 26.57 -1.57
C SER A 204 -8.80 26.06 -0.13
N VAL A 205 -7.77 25.35 0.35
CA VAL A 205 -7.68 24.83 1.73
C VAL A 205 -6.32 25.16 2.34
N SER A 206 -6.12 24.82 3.62
CA SER A 206 -4.84 25.03 4.29
C SER A 206 -3.80 23.96 3.90
N ALA A 207 -2.50 24.31 3.93
CA ALA A 207 -1.42 23.34 3.73
C ALA A 207 -1.48 22.16 4.73
N PRO A 208 -1.77 22.37 6.02
CA PRO A 208 -2.02 21.27 6.95
C PRO A 208 -3.14 20.32 6.52
N THR A 209 -4.22 20.84 5.92
CA THR A 209 -5.31 20.01 5.38
C THR A 209 -4.82 19.11 4.24
N VAL A 210 -4.03 19.64 3.31
CA VAL A 210 -3.45 18.86 2.21
C VAL A 210 -2.50 17.79 2.72
N ASN A 211 -1.60 18.14 3.66
CA ASN A 211 -0.68 17.17 4.24
C ASN A 211 -1.44 16.04 4.95
N ARG A 212 -2.50 16.37 5.70
CA ARG A 212 -3.37 15.38 6.34
C ARG A 212 -4.02 14.44 5.32
N TYR A 213 -4.48 14.95 4.18
CA TYR A 213 -5.04 14.10 3.12
C TYR A 213 -3.97 13.24 2.46
N LEU A 214 -2.75 13.76 2.29
CA LEU A 214 -1.63 12.96 1.79
C LEU A 214 -1.29 11.83 2.77
N ASP A 215 -1.27 12.11 4.07
CA ASP A 215 -1.05 11.11 5.11
C ASP A 215 -2.14 10.02 5.06
N PHE A 216 -3.41 10.38 4.86
CA PHE A 216 -4.49 9.39 4.74
C PHE A 216 -4.35 8.51 3.49
N LEU A 217 -4.00 9.10 2.34
CA LEU A 217 -3.82 8.33 1.11
C LEU A 217 -2.59 7.41 1.18
N GLU A 218 -1.48 7.87 1.78
CA GLU A 218 -0.33 6.99 2.04
C GLU A 218 -0.69 5.89 3.05
N GLY A 219 -1.46 6.24 4.08
CA GLY A 219 -1.94 5.32 5.10
C GLY A 219 -2.88 4.24 4.61
N GLY A 220 -3.66 4.53 3.57
CA GLY A 220 -4.46 3.56 2.83
C GLY A 220 -3.68 2.81 1.76
N TYR A 221 -2.35 2.98 1.71
CA TYR A 221 -1.47 2.38 0.70
C TYR A 221 -1.82 2.75 -0.75
N LEU A 222 -2.45 3.92 -0.96
CA LEU A 222 -2.80 4.44 -2.28
C LEU A 222 -1.69 5.31 -2.88
N ILE A 223 -0.92 5.97 -2.02
CA ILE A 223 0.19 6.86 -2.40
C ILE A 223 1.49 6.36 -1.79
N ARG A 224 2.58 6.49 -2.53
CA ARG A 224 3.95 6.34 -2.03
C ARG A 224 4.65 7.68 -2.00
N ARG A 225 5.22 8.04 -0.85
CA ARG A 225 6.18 9.16 -0.74
C ARG A 225 7.60 8.61 -0.83
N LEU A 226 8.25 8.77 -1.98
CA LEU A 226 9.66 8.39 -2.14
C LEU A 226 10.53 9.53 -1.59
N GLN A 227 11.25 9.26 -0.51
CA GLN A 227 12.06 10.26 0.17
C GLN A 227 13.40 10.50 -0.56
N PRO A 228 13.98 11.70 -0.48
CA PRO A 228 15.31 11.94 -1.01
C PRO A 228 16.38 11.26 -0.15
N TRP A 229 17.37 10.63 -0.77
CA TRP A 229 18.55 10.10 -0.11
C TRP A 229 19.54 11.21 0.23
N TYR A 230 20.05 11.24 1.46
CA TYR A 230 21.11 12.14 1.86
C TYR A 230 22.08 11.49 2.86
N VAL A 231 23.38 11.53 2.55
CA VAL A 231 24.44 11.01 3.43
C VAL A 231 24.83 12.02 4.52
N ASN A 232 24.67 13.33 4.24
CA ASN A 232 25.05 14.42 5.13
C ASN A 232 24.01 15.53 5.11
N ALA A 233 23.32 15.76 6.23
CA ALA A 233 22.30 16.80 6.38
C ALA A 233 22.79 18.25 6.11
N LYS A 234 24.11 18.47 6.02
CA LYS A 234 24.73 19.78 5.76
C LYS A 234 24.77 20.17 4.28
N LYS A 235 24.67 19.22 3.32
CA LYS A 235 24.61 19.56 1.89
C LYS A 235 23.21 20.08 1.54
N ARG A 236 23.14 21.12 0.70
CA ARG A 236 21.90 21.69 0.17
C ARG A 236 21.22 20.69 -0.78
N LEU A 237 20.36 19.85 -0.25
CA LEU A 237 19.56 18.85 -0.98
C LEU A 237 18.07 19.23 -0.94
N VAL A 238 17.32 18.71 -1.91
CA VAL A 238 15.86 18.79 -1.90
C VAL A 238 15.34 17.95 -0.73
N LYS A 239 14.44 18.52 0.09
CA LYS A 239 13.84 17.83 1.24
C LYS A 239 12.44 17.26 0.96
N SER A 240 11.78 17.77 -0.07
CA SER A 240 10.44 17.30 -0.44
C SER A 240 10.52 15.90 -1.06
N PRO A 241 9.60 14.98 -0.71
CA PRO A 241 9.51 13.68 -1.36
C PRO A 241 8.95 13.80 -2.78
N LYS A 242 9.20 12.79 -3.62
CA LYS A 242 8.38 12.53 -4.82
C LYS A 242 7.13 11.75 -4.40
N THR A 243 5.99 12.01 -5.05
CA THR A 243 4.74 11.28 -4.80
C THR A 243 4.33 10.43 -5.99
N TYR A 244 3.95 9.17 -5.74
CA TYR A 244 3.43 8.26 -6.75
C TYR A 244 2.11 7.67 -6.32
N VAL A 245 1.17 7.54 -7.25
CA VAL A 245 0.03 6.61 -7.10
C VAL A 245 0.59 5.20 -7.22
N ARG A 246 0.32 4.37 -6.20
CA ARG A 246 0.98 3.04 -6.09
C ARG A 246 0.50 2.05 -7.14
N ASP A 247 -0.79 2.09 -7.45
CA ASP A 247 -1.38 1.24 -8.48
C ASP A 247 -1.57 2.02 -9.79
N THR A 248 -1.00 1.50 -10.88
CA THR A 248 -1.04 2.18 -12.18
C THR A 248 -2.42 2.12 -12.85
N GLY A 249 -3.25 1.12 -12.55
CA GLY A 249 -4.64 1.10 -13.00
C GLY A 249 -5.42 2.29 -12.44
N ILE A 250 -5.26 2.54 -11.14
CA ILE A 250 -5.81 3.74 -10.50
C ILE A 250 -5.23 5.02 -11.11
N LEU A 251 -3.91 5.09 -11.31
CA LEU A 251 -3.25 6.24 -11.93
C LEU A 251 -3.86 6.56 -13.30
N HIS A 252 -3.92 5.58 -14.19
CA HIS A 252 -4.43 5.72 -15.54
C HIS A 252 -5.91 6.13 -15.53
N ARG A 253 -6.70 5.57 -14.60
CA ARG A 253 -8.10 5.96 -14.45
C ARG A 253 -8.27 7.41 -14.01
N LEU A 254 -7.46 7.86 -13.03
CA LEU A 254 -7.47 9.26 -12.55
C LEU A 254 -7.00 10.26 -13.60
N LEU A 255 -6.13 9.82 -14.52
CA LEU A 255 -5.70 10.59 -15.70
C LEU A 255 -6.69 10.48 -16.88
N ASN A 256 -7.77 9.72 -16.72
CA ASN A 256 -8.78 9.49 -17.75
C ASN A 256 -8.23 8.87 -19.06
N ILE A 257 -7.21 8.02 -18.94
CA ILE A 257 -6.62 7.29 -20.07
C ILE A 257 -7.55 6.11 -20.42
N GLN A 258 -7.94 6.02 -21.69
CA GLN A 258 -8.97 5.09 -22.13
C GLN A 258 -8.42 3.74 -22.60
N ASP A 259 -7.20 3.68 -23.12
CA ASP A 259 -6.64 2.45 -23.66
C ASP A 259 -5.12 2.52 -23.65
N TYR A 260 -4.48 1.39 -23.94
CA TYR A 260 -3.04 1.26 -23.95
C TYR A 260 -2.38 2.18 -24.99
N ASP A 261 -2.98 2.35 -26.16
CA ASP A 261 -2.47 3.24 -27.20
C ASP A 261 -2.47 4.71 -26.74
N SER A 262 -3.55 5.12 -26.08
CA SER A 262 -3.66 6.44 -25.45
C SER A 262 -2.63 6.64 -24.34
N LEU A 263 -2.32 5.59 -23.55
CA LEU A 263 -1.22 5.64 -22.57
C LEU A 263 0.11 5.89 -23.28
N TYR A 264 0.36 5.19 -24.40
CA TYR A 264 1.62 5.29 -25.12
C TYR A 264 1.91 6.71 -25.65
N GLY A 265 0.86 7.43 -26.03
CA GLY A 265 0.95 8.83 -26.46
C GLY A 265 0.85 9.86 -25.32
N HIS A 266 0.58 9.45 -24.08
CA HIS A 266 0.27 10.37 -22.99
C HIS A 266 1.53 11.04 -22.41
N PRO A 267 1.51 12.35 -22.08
CA PRO A 267 2.66 13.03 -21.48
C PRO A 267 3.15 12.41 -20.15
N ALA A 268 2.25 11.76 -19.41
CA ALA A 268 2.56 11.12 -18.14
C ALA A 268 3.16 9.70 -18.27
N ILE A 269 3.34 9.17 -19.49
CA ILE A 269 3.78 7.79 -19.70
C ILE A 269 5.10 7.46 -19.00
N GLY A 270 6.09 8.35 -19.08
CA GLY A 270 7.39 8.18 -18.43
C GLY A 270 7.26 8.13 -16.91
N ALA A 271 6.46 9.03 -16.34
CA ALA A 271 6.21 9.07 -14.91
C ALA A 271 5.36 7.88 -14.42
N SER A 272 4.43 7.38 -15.25
CA SER A 272 3.68 6.15 -14.97
C SER A 272 4.62 4.95 -14.95
N TRP A 273 5.49 4.81 -15.94
CA TRP A 273 6.49 3.75 -16.01
C TRP A 273 7.47 3.80 -14.84
N GLU A 274 7.96 4.99 -14.49
CA GLU A 274 8.82 5.22 -13.31
C GLU A 274 8.13 4.72 -12.04
N GLY A 275 6.89 5.13 -11.80
CA GLY A 275 6.10 4.69 -10.64
C GLY A 275 5.86 3.19 -10.62
N TYR A 276 5.52 2.59 -11.76
CA TYR A 276 5.31 1.15 -11.90
C TYR A 276 6.57 0.36 -11.52
N VAL A 277 7.71 0.70 -12.09
CA VAL A 277 9.00 0.02 -11.82
C VAL A 277 9.40 0.17 -10.36
N ILE A 278 9.27 1.38 -9.79
CA ILE A 278 9.54 1.62 -8.35
C ILE A 278 8.67 0.70 -7.49
N GLU A 279 7.38 0.56 -7.83
CA GLU A 279 6.47 -0.27 -7.06
C GLU A 279 6.82 -1.76 -7.17
N GLN A 280 7.15 -2.26 -8.37
CA GLN A 280 7.59 -3.65 -8.54
C GLN A 280 8.87 -3.94 -7.74
N ILE A 281 9.82 -3.00 -7.68
CA ILE A 281 11.02 -3.14 -6.86
C ILE A 281 10.68 -3.07 -5.36
N ALA A 282 9.73 -2.23 -4.97
CA ALA A 282 9.29 -2.10 -3.57
C ALA A 282 8.68 -3.40 -3.03
N GLN A 283 7.98 -4.16 -3.87
CA GLN A 283 7.42 -5.46 -3.51
C GLN A 283 8.49 -6.52 -3.19
N LEU A 284 9.68 -6.39 -3.82
CA LEU A 284 10.81 -7.29 -3.61
C LEU A 284 11.76 -6.82 -2.50
N LYS A 285 11.43 -5.72 -1.82
CA LYS A 285 12.26 -5.14 -0.77
C LYS A 285 12.37 -6.09 0.42
N THR A 286 13.56 -6.16 1.00
CA THR A 286 13.77 -6.86 2.29
C THR A 286 13.61 -5.88 3.44
N ALA A 287 13.46 -6.39 4.67
CA ALA A 287 13.45 -5.55 5.87
C ALA A 287 14.75 -4.73 6.07
N GLN A 288 15.83 -5.06 5.36
CA GLN A 288 17.13 -4.40 5.50
C GLN A 288 17.39 -3.32 4.44
N THR A 289 16.59 -3.30 3.37
CA THR A 289 16.77 -2.35 2.27
C THR A 289 15.73 -1.24 2.34
N GLU A 290 16.06 -0.03 1.89
CA GLU A 290 15.17 1.12 1.81
C GLU A 290 15.28 1.78 0.43
N LEU A 291 14.20 2.43 0.01
CA LEU A 291 14.07 3.03 -1.31
C LEU A 291 14.01 4.55 -1.17
N PHE A 292 14.83 5.23 -1.95
CA PHE A 292 14.92 6.68 -2.01
C PHE A 292 15.05 7.14 -3.45
N PHE A 293 14.96 8.44 -3.71
CA PHE A 293 15.49 9.04 -4.94
C PHE A 293 16.70 9.91 -4.61
N TYR A 294 17.48 10.34 -5.59
CA TYR A 294 18.56 11.30 -5.37
C TYR A 294 18.42 12.51 -6.30
N ARG A 295 18.54 13.72 -5.73
CA ARG A 295 18.49 14.97 -6.49
C ARG A 295 19.35 16.05 -5.84
N THR A 296 20.23 16.65 -6.63
CA THR A 296 21.00 17.82 -6.25
C THR A 296 20.33 19.12 -6.71
N GLN A 297 20.64 20.25 -6.07
CA GLN A 297 20.19 21.56 -6.56
C GLN A 297 20.75 21.91 -7.95
N THR A 298 21.86 21.29 -8.34
CA THR A 298 22.51 21.48 -9.64
C THR A 298 21.95 20.56 -10.73
N GLY A 299 20.88 19.80 -10.46
CA GLY A 299 20.13 19.03 -11.46
C GLY A 299 20.63 17.60 -11.71
N ALA A 300 21.66 17.12 -11.01
CA ALA A 300 21.98 15.69 -11.03
C ALA A 300 20.88 14.92 -10.29
N GLU A 301 20.30 13.92 -10.97
CA GLU A 301 19.13 13.16 -10.53
C GLU A 301 19.35 11.66 -10.76
N CYS A 302 18.85 10.85 -9.84
CA CYS A 302 18.71 9.41 -9.97
C CYS A 302 17.34 9.03 -9.42
N ASP A 303 16.59 8.25 -10.22
CA ASP A 303 15.17 8.00 -9.98
C ASP A 303 14.95 7.11 -8.76
N LEU A 304 15.79 6.09 -8.58
CA LEU A 304 15.71 5.17 -7.45
C LEU A 304 17.10 4.80 -6.91
N VAL A 305 17.26 4.94 -5.60
CA VAL A 305 18.45 4.54 -4.83
C VAL A 305 18.01 3.50 -3.82
N ILE A 306 18.65 2.34 -3.86
CA ILE A 306 18.46 1.27 -2.87
C ILE A 306 19.56 1.38 -1.84
N VAL A 307 19.18 1.47 -0.57
CA VAL A 307 20.08 1.66 0.56
C VAL A 307 19.94 0.50 1.53
N GLN A 308 21.06 -0.04 2.01
CA GLN A 308 21.08 -0.99 3.12
C GLN A 308 21.72 -0.31 4.34
N GLY A 309 20.91 0.00 5.36
CA GLY A 309 21.32 0.84 6.49
C GLY A 309 21.67 2.25 6.03
N VAL A 310 22.96 2.63 6.08
CA VAL A 310 23.45 3.95 5.64
C VAL A 310 24.19 3.91 4.29
N LYS A 311 24.28 2.74 3.67
CA LYS A 311 25.09 2.51 2.47
C LYS A 311 24.20 2.34 1.24
N PRO A 312 24.29 3.23 0.23
CA PRO A 312 23.71 2.96 -1.09
C PRO A 312 24.35 1.71 -1.69
N ILE A 313 23.51 0.76 -2.11
CA ILE A 313 23.94 -0.49 -2.74
C ILE A 313 23.60 -0.54 -4.23
N ALA A 314 22.63 0.26 -4.68
CA ALA A 314 22.30 0.41 -6.09
C ALA A 314 21.71 1.79 -6.38
N CYS A 315 21.98 2.31 -7.57
CA CYS A 315 21.34 3.49 -8.14
C CYS A 315 20.76 3.08 -9.51
N ILE A 316 19.51 3.44 -9.75
CA ILE A 316 18.72 2.97 -10.89
C ILE A 316 18.13 4.19 -11.60
N GLU A 317 18.35 4.26 -12.91
CA GLU A 317 17.66 5.19 -13.80
C GLU A 317 16.53 4.44 -14.52
N ILE A 318 15.35 5.04 -14.55
CA ILE A 318 14.16 4.39 -15.10
C ILE A 318 13.73 5.15 -16.34
N LYS A 319 13.91 4.52 -17.51
CA LYS A 319 13.56 5.10 -18.81
C LYS A 319 12.67 4.19 -19.60
N LEU A 320 11.60 4.75 -20.15
CA LEU A 320 10.78 4.11 -21.16
C LEU A 320 11.29 4.54 -22.54
N SER A 321 12.25 3.79 -23.09
CA SER A 321 12.79 4.05 -24.42
C SER A 321 13.46 2.80 -24.99
N ASN A 322 13.48 2.68 -26.32
CA ASN A 322 14.15 1.56 -27.01
C ASN A 322 15.69 1.67 -26.98
N ALA A 323 16.25 2.82 -26.61
CA ALA A 323 17.70 3.06 -26.54
C ALA A 323 18.02 3.98 -25.34
N PRO A 324 17.92 3.47 -24.10
CA PRO A 324 18.12 4.28 -22.91
C PRO A 324 19.59 4.69 -22.79
N THR A 325 19.84 5.99 -22.64
CA THR A 325 21.15 6.55 -22.32
C THR A 325 21.19 6.91 -20.86
N VAL A 326 22.32 6.70 -20.18
CA VAL A 326 22.46 7.12 -18.77
C VAL A 326 22.61 8.64 -18.71
N SER A 327 21.87 9.31 -17.83
CA SER A 327 22.02 10.75 -17.62
C SER A 327 23.33 11.06 -16.88
N LYS A 328 23.85 12.28 -17.04
CA LYS A 328 25.13 12.71 -16.43
C LYS A 328 25.15 12.69 -14.90
N GLY A 329 24.02 12.40 -14.25
CA GLY A 329 23.86 12.41 -12.78
C GLY A 329 24.22 11.10 -12.08
N LEU A 330 24.46 10.02 -12.85
CA LEU A 330 24.81 8.69 -12.38
C LEU A 330 26.29 8.36 -12.58
#